data_AF-A0A269XUQ8-F1
#
_entry.id   AF-A0A269XUQ8-F1
#
_cell.length_a   1.000
_cell.length_b   1.000
_cell.length_c   1.000
_cell.angle_alpha   90.00
_cell.angle_beta   90.00
_cell.angle_gamma   90.00
#
_symmetry.space_group_name_H-M   'P 1'
#
loop_
_entity.id
_entity.type
_entity.pdbx_description
1 polymer ?
#
loop_
_entity_poly.entity_id
_entity_poly.type
_entity_poly.pdbx_seq_one_letter_code
_entity_poly.pdbx_strand_id
1 'polypeptide(L)'
;MSDVLSIPAKFEMQGNPAAVQFPDLVATMETIQQDALRASGSSYECFAMNFSRNIDKETARLPEDGGRELLALAKKAGFYVTEDEADILTRGCCAHGIDLGFCPAGCDEYDDED
;
A
#
# COMPACT_ATOMS: atom_id res chain seq x y z
N MET A 1 -28.31 65.44 2.09
CA MET A 1 -27.51 64.97 3.23
C MET A 1 -27.36 63.48 3.06
N SER A 2 -26.29 63.13 2.37
CA SER A 2 -25.95 61.82 1.85
C SER A 2 -24.82 61.28 2.71
N ASP A 3 -25.06 60.21 3.44
CA ASP A 3 -23.99 59.35 3.95
C ASP A 3 -24.50 57.91 3.96
N VAL A 4 -24.28 57.28 2.80
CA VAL A 4 -24.26 55.83 2.64
C VAL A 4 -23.04 55.35 3.41
N LEU A 5 -23.25 54.69 4.55
CA LEU A 5 -22.18 54.02 5.28
C LEU A 5 -21.68 52.83 4.45
N SER A 6 -20.68 53.12 3.64
CA SER A 6 -19.81 52.17 2.95
C SER A 6 -19.11 51.30 3.99
N ILE A 7 -19.55 50.06 4.16
CA ILE A 7 -18.73 49.03 4.81
C ILE A 7 -17.85 48.43 3.71
N PRO A 8 -16.52 48.54 3.79
CA PRO A 8 -15.64 48.01 2.76
C PRO A 8 -15.74 46.49 2.70
N ALA A 9 -15.83 46.01 1.47
CA ALA A 9 -15.64 44.62 1.11
C ALA A 9 -14.27 44.12 1.58
N LYS A 10 -14.22 42.81 1.86
CA LYS A 10 -13.03 41.95 1.95
C LYS A 10 -12.35 41.85 3.32
N PHE A 11 -12.90 40.98 4.17
CA PHE A 11 -12.03 40.13 4.97
C PHE A 11 -11.59 38.96 4.06
N GLU A 12 -10.57 39.22 3.24
CA GLU A 12 -9.86 38.15 2.53
C GLU A 12 -9.12 37.33 3.59
N MET A 13 -9.69 36.18 3.96
CA MET A 13 -9.02 35.18 4.78
C MET A 13 -7.93 34.54 3.92
N GLN A 14 -6.79 35.23 3.79
CA GLN A 14 -5.57 34.70 3.18
C GLN A 14 -4.95 33.67 4.14
N GLY A 15 -5.58 32.51 4.26
CA GLY A 15 -4.87 31.31 4.63
C GLY A 15 -4.12 30.84 3.39
N ASN A 16 -2.79 30.80 3.44
CA ASN A 16 -2.00 30.03 2.50
C ASN A 16 -2.41 28.56 2.66
N PRO A 17 -3.17 27.93 1.74
CA PRO A 17 -3.27 26.50 1.77
C PRO A 17 -1.88 26.05 1.34
N ALA A 18 -1.04 25.65 2.29
CA ALA A 18 -0.11 24.58 2.01
C ALA A 18 -1.00 23.43 1.55
N ALA A 19 -1.26 23.41 0.24
CA ALA A 19 -2.15 22.47 -0.39
C ALA A 19 -1.59 21.12 0.00
N VAL A 20 -2.36 20.38 0.79
CA VAL A 20 -2.07 18.98 1.02
C VAL A 20 -2.16 18.36 -0.36
N GLN A 21 -1.02 18.23 -1.03
CA GLN A 21 -0.91 17.50 -2.28
C GLN A 21 -1.10 16.04 -1.88
N PHE A 22 -2.34 15.58 -2.02
CA PHE A 22 -2.62 14.15 -1.96
C PHE A 22 -1.79 13.52 -3.08
N PRO A 23 -0.92 12.55 -2.76
CA PRO A 23 -0.15 11.88 -3.78
C PRO A 23 -1.11 11.21 -4.76
N ASP A 24 -0.70 11.10 -6.01
CA ASP A 24 -1.43 10.31 -7.00
C ASP A 24 -1.43 8.84 -6.54
N LEU A 25 -2.55 8.43 -5.93
CA LEU A 25 -2.68 7.10 -5.34
C LEU A 25 -2.64 6.00 -6.40
N VAL A 26 -3.06 6.30 -7.63
CA VAL A 26 -3.00 5.35 -8.74
C VAL A 26 -1.54 5.14 -9.14
N ALA A 27 -0.78 6.22 -9.37
CA ALA A 27 0.65 6.12 -9.68
C ALA A 27 1.45 5.48 -8.53
N THR A 28 1.06 5.74 -7.29
CA THR A 28 1.64 5.10 -6.10
C THR A 28 1.39 3.59 -6.12
N MET A 29 0.16 3.17 -6.38
CA MET A 29 -0.21 1.76 -6.47
C MET A 29 0.51 1.04 -7.61
N GLU A 30 0.63 1.67 -8.78
CA GLU A 30 1.40 1.12 -9.93
C GLU A 30 2.88 0.94 -9.58
N THR A 31 3.47 1.89 -8.86
CA THR A 31 4.87 1.80 -8.40
C THR A 31 5.05 0.63 -7.43
N ILE A 32 4.17 0.52 -6.42
CA ILE A 32 4.20 -0.59 -5.45
C ILE A 32 4.04 -1.94 -6.15
N GLN A 33 3.14 -2.03 -7.14
CA GLN A 33 2.93 -3.24 -7.93
C GLN A 33 4.17 -3.62 -8.75
N GLN A 34 4.79 -2.65 -9.42
CA GLN A 34 6.03 -2.87 -10.18
C GLN A 34 7.17 -3.37 -9.29
N ASP A 35 7.34 -2.77 -8.11
CA ASP A 35 8.40 -3.15 -7.19
C ASP A 35 8.17 -4.54 -6.59
N ALA A 36 6.93 -4.88 -6.25
CA ALA A 36 6.56 -6.21 -5.80
C ALA A 36 6.80 -7.28 -6.87
N LEU A 37 6.46 -6.99 -8.14
CA LEU A 37 6.70 -7.91 -9.27
C LEU A 37 8.19 -8.16 -9.52
N ARG A 38 9.03 -7.12 -9.42
CA ARG A 38 10.48 -7.26 -9.61
C ARG A 38 11.13 -8.11 -8.51
N ALA A 39 10.58 -8.06 -7.29
CA ALA A 39 11.10 -8.77 -6.15
C ALA A 39 10.53 -10.20 -5.97
N SER A 40 9.55 -10.62 -6.78
CA SER A 40 8.80 -11.86 -6.51
C SER A 40 9.30 -13.11 -7.24
N GLY A 41 10.28 -13.00 -8.14
CA GLY A 41 10.85 -14.18 -8.81
C GLY A 41 9.83 -15.03 -9.60
N SER A 42 8.70 -14.44 -10.00
CA SER A 42 7.52 -15.10 -10.61
C SER A 42 6.64 -15.93 -9.66
N SER A 43 6.86 -15.91 -8.35
CA SER A 43 5.91 -16.46 -7.37
C SER A 43 4.78 -15.44 -7.12
N TYR A 44 3.54 -15.93 -7.15
CA TYR A 44 2.36 -15.12 -6.84
C TYR A 44 2.30 -14.80 -5.34
N GLU A 45 2.64 -15.77 -4.51
CA GLU A 45 2.66 -15.71 -3.06
C GLU A 45 3.62 -14.60 -2.60
N CYS A 46 4.84 -14.61 -3.13
CA CYS A 46 5.82 -13.56 -2.88
C CYS A 46 5.34 -12.19 -3.37
N PHE A 47 4.74 -12.13 -4.55
CA PHE A 47 4.20 -10.89 -5.07
C PHE A 47 3.12 -10.32 -4.15
N ALA A 48 2.11 -11.12 -3.79
CA ALA A 48 0.97 -10.70 -3.00
C ALA A 48 1.40 -10.26 -1.59
N MET A 49 2.35 -10.98 -0.98
CA MET A 49 2.96 -10.62 0.31
C MET A 49 3.72 -9.29 0.25
N ASN A 50 4.61 -9.13 -0.73
CA ASN A 50 5.40 -7.92 -0.88
C ASN A 50 4.53 -6.70 -1.22
N PHE A 51 3.53 -6.90 -2.08
CA PHE A 51 2.56 -5.88 -2.44
C PHE A 51 1.79 -5.41 -1.19
N SER A 52 1.20 -6.33 -0.44
CA SER A 52 0.39 -6.02 0.74
C SER A 52 1.20 -5.29 1.81
N ARG A 53 2.42 -5.79 2.10
CA ARG A 53 3.33 -5.13 3.04
C ARG A 53 3.73 -3.72 2.62
N ASN A 54 3.91 -3.48 1.33
CA ASN A 54 4.25 -2.15 0.82
C ASN A 54 3.04 -1.21 0.85
N ILE A 55 1.83 -1.72 0.61
CA ILE A 55 0.58 -0.97 0.84
C ILE A 55 0.44 -0.59 2.31
N ASP A 56 0.65 -1.51 3.25
CA ASP A 56 0.53 -1.20 4.68
C ASP A 56 1.54 -0.14 5.13
N LYS A 57 2.78 -0.21 4.64
CA LYS A 57 3.81 0.82 4.89
C LYS A 57 3.41 2.18 4.33
N GLU A 58 2.91 2.22 3.10
CA GLU A 58 2.56 3.48 2.45
C GLU A 58 1.31 4.10 3.08
N THR A 59 0.29 3.30 3.37
CA THR A 59 -0.94 3.76 4.04
C THR A 59 -0.65 4.33 5.43
N ALA A 60 0.30 3.76 6.18
CA ALA A 60 0.73 4.30 7.47
C ALA A 60 1.49 5.63 7.37
N ARG A 61 2.06 5.96 6.20
CA ARG A 61 2.77 7.23 5.95
C ARG A 61 1.85 8.34 5.47
N LEU A 62 0.73 7.98 4.84
CA LEU A 62 -0.23 8.93 4.29
C LEU A 62 -1.14 9.54 5.37
N PRO A 63 -1.73 10.72 5.10
CA PRO A 63 -2.87 11.20 5.88
C PRO A 63 -4.01 10.19 5.90
N GLU A 64 -4.81 10.16 6.96
CA GLU A 64 -5.84 9.14 7.23
C GLU A 64 -6.77 8.88 6.02
N ASP A 65 -7.24 9.93 5.35
CA ASP A 65 -8.11 9.79 4.18
C ASP A 65 -7.38 9.14 2.98
N GLY A 66 -6.12 9.55 2.73
CA GLY A 66 -5.31 8.99 1.64
C GLY A 66 -4.88 7.55 1.91
N GLY A 67 -4.54 7.20 3.14
CA GLY A 67 -4.24 5.82 3.54
C GLY A 67 -5.45 4.91 3.38
N ARG A 68 -6.65 5.38 3.78
CA ARG A 68 -7.88 4.62 3.61
C ARG A 68 -8.24 4.38 2.14
N GLU A 69 -8.06 5.40 1.29
CA GLU A 69 -8.33 5.31 -0.14
C GLU A 69 -7.34 4.39 -0.87
N LEU A 70 -6.04 4.47 -0.55
CA LEU A 70 -5.02 3.58 -1.10
C LEU A 70 -5.28 2.12 -0.72
N LEU A 71 -5.64 1.85 0.53
CA LEU A 71 -6.01 0.50 0.97
C LEU A 71 -7.25 -0.02 0.24
N ALA A 72 -8.26 0.82 0.02
CA ALA A 72 -9.46 0.45 -0.72
C ALA A 72 -9.15 0.13 -2.19
N LEU A 73 -8.28 0.90 -2.83
CA LEU A 73 -7.77 0.62 -4.18
C LEU A 73 -7.05 -0.73 -4.24
N ALA A 74 -6.14 -0.99 -3.29
CA ALA A 74 -5.40 -2.24 -3.22
C ALA A 74 -6.32 -3.47 -3.05
N LYS A 75 -7.33 -3.38 -2.18
CA LYS A 75 -8.33 -4.44 -1.99
C LYS A 75 -9.17 -4.67 -3.26
N LYS A 76 -9.56 -3.60 -3.96
CA LYS A 76 -10.31 -3.70 -5.22
C LYS A 76 -9.50 -4.34 -6.34
N ALA A 77 -8.18 -4.19 -6.32
CA ALA A 77 -7.29 -4.82 -7.29
C ALA A 77 -7.22 -6.35 -7.16
N GLY A 78 -7.54 -6.89 -5.97
CA GLY A 78 -7.58 -8.32 -5.71
C GLY A 78 -6.22 -8.96 -5.41
N PHE A 79 -5.17 -8.16 -5.19
CA PHE A 79 -3.82 -8.64 -4.85
C PHE A 79 -3.46 -8.42 -3.38
N TYR A 80 -4.24 -7.61 -2.66
CA TYR A 80 -4.02 -7.36 -1.25
C TYR A 80 -4.44 -8.57 -0.41
N VAL A 81 -3.56 -8.96 0.51
CA VAL A 81 -3.68 -10.13 1.38
C VAL A 81 -3.59 -9.63 2.82
N THR A 82 -4.57 -10.01 3.64
CA THR A 82 -4.58 -9.74 5.08
C THR A 82 -3.59 -10.64 5.82
N GLU A 83 -3.24 -10.31 7.07
CA GLU A 83 -2.34 -11.16 7.88
C GLU A 83 -2.87 -12.61 8.01
N ASP A 84 -4.18 -12.80 8.22
CA ASP A 84 -4.77 -14.14 8.32
C ASP A 84 -4.65 -14.93 6.99
N GLU A 85 -4.81 -14.25 5.85
CA GLU A 85 -4.68 -14.87 4.53
C GLU A 85 -3.21 -15.14 4.17
N ALA A 86 -2.28 -14.33 4.69
CA ALA A 86 -0.84 -14.49 4.47
C ALA A 86 -0.30 -15.80 5.06
N ASP A 87 -0.75 -16.15 6.27
CA ASP A 87 -0.39 -17.42 6.92
C ASP A 87 -0.87 -18.63 6.12
N ILE A 88 -2.06 -18.52 5.50
CA ILE A 88 -2.61 -19.55 4.63
C ILE A 88 -1.82 -19.63 3.32
N LEU A 89 -1.52 -18.48 2.72
CA LEU A 89 -0.87 -18.37 1.41
C LEU A 89 0.59 -18.86 1.44
N THR A 90 1.27 -18.70 2.56
CA THR A 90 2.68 -19.10 2.74
C THR A 90 2.83 -20.50 3.31
N ARG A 91 1.73 -21.18 3.66
CA ARG A 91 1.78 -22.53 4.21
C ARG A 91 2.32 -23.52 3.17
N GLY A 92 3.43 -24.16 3.51
CA GLY A 92 4.10 -25.10 2.60
C GLY A 92 5.07 -24.44 1.62
N CYS A 93 5.22 -23.11 1.68
CA CYS A 93 6.20 -22.35 0.92
C CYS A 93 7.32 -21.86 1.84
N CYS A 94 8.54 -21.73 1.30
CA CYS A 94 9.61 -21.02 1.98
C CYS A 94 9.36 -19.51 1.99
N ALA A 95 10.21 -18.75 2.70
CA ALA A 95 10.14 -17.28 2.71
C ALA A 95 10.34 -16.62 1.33
N HIS A 96 10.77 -17.39 0.32
CA HIS A 96 10.85 -16.97 -1.07
C HIS A 96 9.61 -17.36 -1.89
N GLY A 97 8.53 -17.82 -1.26
CA GLY A 97 7.26 -18.12 -1.93
C GLY A 97 7.32 -19.31 -2.89
N ILE A 98 8.30 -20.19 -2.69
CA ILE A 98 8.45 -21.44 -3.46
C ILE A 98 8.14 -22.59 -2.53
N ASP A 99 7.43 -23.60 -3.04
CA ASP A 99 7.17 -24.85 -2.32
C ASP A 99 8.43 -25.38 -1.64
N LEU A 100 8.30 -25.78 -0.38
CA LEU A 100 9.38 -26.38 0.39
C LEU A 100 9.94 -27.61 -0.35
N GLY A 101 11.26 -27.76 -0.36
CA GLY A 101 11.95 -28.80 -1.12
C GLY A 101 12.18 -28.50 -2.62
N PHE A 102 11.55 -27.45 -3.17
CA PHE A 102 11.73 -27.04 -4.57
C PHE A 102 12.49 -25.72 -4.74
N CYS A 103 12.81 -25.04 -3.64
CA CYS A 103 13.52 -23.76 -3.69
C CYS A 103 14.97 -23.95 -4.14
N PRO A 104 15.47 -23.23 -5.17
CA PRO A 104 16.84 -23.35 -5.65
C PRO A 104 17.89 -22.84 -4.65
N ALA A 105 17.46 -22.09 -3.62
CA ALA A 105 18.29 -21.71 -2.49
C ALA A 105 18.50 -22.86 -1.49
N GLY A 106 17.84 -24.02 -1.68
CA GLY A 106 17.87 -25.15 -0.78
C GLY A 106 17.00 -24.93 0.47
N CYS A 107 15.80 -24.35 0.30
CA CYS A 107 14.84 -24.30 1.40
C CYS A 107 14.04 -25.61 1.42
N ASP A 108 14.43 -26.48 2.32
CA ASP A 108 13.75 -27.70 2.71
C ASP A 108 12.70 -27.41 3.80
N GLU A 109 11.67 -28.25 3.83
CA GLU A 109 10.86 -28.41 5.04
C GLU A 109 11.83 -28.93 6.11
N TYR A 110 11.99 -28.20 7.21
CA TYR A 110 12.62 -28.80 8.39
C TYR A 110 11.77 -30.04 8.70
N ASP A 111 12.35 -31.22 8.48
CA ASP A 111 11.87 -32.43 9.13
C ASP A 111 11.78 -32.10 10.61
N ASP A 112 10.56 -31.98 11.13
CA ASP A 112 10.33 -32.13 12.56
C ASP A 112 10.86 -33.53 12.90
N GLU A 113 12.03 -33.53 13.54
CA GLU A 113 12.92 -34.63 13.91
C GLU A 113 12.27 -36.02 14.12
N ASP A 114 12.82 -37.04 13.45
CA ASP A 114 13.27 -38.33 14.03
C ASP A 114 14.20 -39.13 13.09
#